data_AF-A0A9D1VF69-F1
#
_entry.id   AF-A0A9D1VF69-F1
#
_cell.length_a   1.000
_cell.length_b   1.000
_cell.length_c   1.000
_cell.angle_alpha   90.00
_cell.angle_beta   90.00
_cell.angle_gamma   90.00
#
_symmetry.space_group_name_H-M   'P 1'
#
loop_
_entity.id
_entity.type
_entity.pdbx_description
1 polymer ?
#
loop_
_entity_poly.entity_id
_entity_poly.type
_entity_poly.pdbx_seq_one_letter_code
_entity_poly.pdbx_strand_id
1 'polypeptide(L)'
;MSFLLFPDLMFDTYTELTPAYLKEKGVTLLLSDLDNTLALHETARPTDAVRAWVRELTEGGVQLMIVSNNRKPDRVRAYCHDLGIPYVGHAGKPKRGRLLEAMERFGAAPETTALLGDQIFTDVLGARRCGFHAFCVEPICGRDSLWHWTAYWLQEPFRLPARARRKREKATQAK
;
A
#
# COMPACT_ATOMS: atom_id res chain seq x y z
N MET A 1 -12.31 15.98 12.69
CA MET A 1 -13.38 15.03 12.27
C MET A 1 -12.72 13.80 11.67
N SER A 2 -13.13 12.59 12.07
CA SER A 2 -12.39 11.35 11.83
C SER A 2 -12.41 10.91 10.35
N PHE A 3 -11.41 11.32 9.58
CA PHE A 3 -11.19 10.91 8.18
C PHE A 3 -10.56 9.51 8.05
N LEU A 4 -10.79 8.61 9.01
CA LEU A 4 -10.07 7.33 9.10
C LEU A 4 -10.30 6.39 7.90
N LEU A 5 -11.41 6.56 7.18
CA LEU A 5 -11.77 5.74 6.02
C LEU A 5 -11.41 6.39 4.68
N PHE A 6 -10.99 7.66 4.68
CA PHE A 6 -10.63 8.33 3.44
C PHE A 6 -9.14 8.13 3.20
N PRO A 7 -8.70 7.66 2.03
CA PRO A 7 -7.29 7.67 1.69
C PRO A 7 -6.82 9.12 1.48
N ASP A 8 -5.52 9.36 1.70
CA ASP A 8 -4.91 10.64 1.38
C ASP A 8 -4.92 10.85 -0.14
N LEU A 9 -4.49 9.81 -0.85
CA LEU A 9 -4.35 9.78 -2.31
C LEU A 9 -4.76 8.42 -2.85
N MET A 10 -5.32 8.44 -4.06
CA MET A 10 -5.59 7.24 -4.87
C MET A 10 -4.64 7.20 -6.05
N PHE A 11 -4.13 6.02 -6.38
CA PHE A 11 -3.25 5.76 -7.51
C PHE A 11 -3.89 4.73 -8.43
N ASP A 12 -3.65 4.84 -9.72
CA ASP A 12 -4.15 3.85 -10.68
C ASP A 12 -3.34 2.54 -10.55
N THR A 13 -2.03 2.65 -10.27
CA THR A 13 -1.15 1.50 -10.02
C THR A 13 -0.02 1.87 -9.05
N TYR A 14 0.64 0.87 -8.45
CA TYR A 14 1.77 1.08 -7.54
C TYR A 14 2.97 1.78 -8.19
N THR A 15 3.14 1.70 -9.51
CA THR A 15 4.29 2.27 -10.23
C THR A 15 4.27 3.79 -10.25
N GLU A 16 3.14 4.43 -9.92
CA GLU A 16 3.08 5.89 -9.72
C GLU A 16 3.86 6.36 -8.49
N LEU A 17 4.14 5.47 -7.54
CA LEU A 17 4.93 5.77 -6.35
C LEU A 17 6.41 5.62 -6.68
N THR A 18 6.95 6.63 -7.37
CA THR A 18 8.39 6.75 -7.61
C THR A 18 9.12 7.25 -6.35
N PRO A 19 10.45 7.05 -6.24
CA PRO A 19 11.20 7.57 -5.11
C PRO A 19 11.10 9.09 -4.98
N ALA A 20 11.12 9.80 -6.12
CA ALA A 20 11.00 11.25 -6.14
C ALA A 20 9.64 11.71 -5.59
N TYR A 21 8.57 11.03 -6.00
CA TYR A 21 7.23 11.33 -5.53
C TYR A 21 7.07 11.05 -4.03
N LEU A 22 7.58 9.92 -3.55
CA LEU A 22 7.54 9.59 -2.12
C LEU A 22 8.32 10.60 -1.27
N LYS A 23 9.50 11.04 -1.74
CA LYS A 23 10.28 12.11 -1.09
C LYS A 23 9.54 13.43 -1.05
N GLU A 24 8.85 13.82 -2.12
CA GLU A 24 8.01 15.02 -2.15
C GLU A 24 6.92 14.97 -1.07
N LYS A 25 6.39 13.77 -0.78
CA LYS A 25 5.41 13.55 0.30
C LYS A 25 6.05 13.35 1.68
N GLY A 26 7.37 13.46 1.80
CA GLY A 26 8.09 13.25 3.07
C GLY A 26 8.19 11.79 3.51
N VAL A 27 7.91 10.85 2.61
CA VAL A 27 7.88 9.41 2.91
C VAL A 27 9.27 8.80 2.71
N THR A 28 9.80 8.19 3.77
CA THR A 28 11.07 7.44 3.78
C THR A 28 10.85 5.93 3.90
N LEU A 29 9.72 5.52 4.50
CA LEU A 29 9.31 4.12 4.62
C LEU A 29 7.97 3.89 3.93
N LEU A 30 7.94 2.96 2.99
CA LEU A 30 6.73 2.43 2.37
C LEU A 30 6.44 1.04 2.93
N LEU A 31 5.33 0.91 3.67
CA LEU A 31 4.70 -0.37 3.94
C LEU A 31 3.72 -0.64 2.80
N SER A 32 3.71 -1.84 2.24
CA SER A 32 2.79 -2.19 1.16
C SER A 32 2.04 -3.48 1.47
N ASP A 33 0.73 -3.50 1.20
CA ASP A 33 0.03 -4.76 1.00
C ASP A 33 0.57 -5.49 -0.25
N LEU A 34 0.24 -6.76 -0.37
CA LEU A 34 0.66 -7.64 -1.45
C LEU A 34 -0.50 -7.99 -2.37
N ASP A 35 -1.61 -8.46 -1.80
CA ASP A 35 -2.71 -9.08 -2.52
C ASP A 35 -3.62 -8.01 -3.13
N ASN A 36 -3.82 -8.05 -4.44
CA ASN A 36 -4.54 -7.02 -5.22
C ASN A 36 -3.92 -5.62 -5.16
N THR A 37 -2.75 -5.46 -4.52
CA THR A 37 -1.97 -4.23 -4.51
C THR A 37 -0.75 -4.32 -5.42
N LEU A 38 0.16 -5.27 -5.16
CA LEU A 38 1.36 -5.50 -5.98
C LEU A 38 1.23 -6.73 -6.87
N ALA A 39 0.43 -7.70 -6.46
CA ALA A 39 0.23 -8.94 -7.20
C ALA A 39 -1.17 -9.51 -6.97
N LEU A 40 -1.66 -10.32 -7.90
CA LEU A 40 -2.85 -11.13 -7.66
C LEU A 40 -2.53 -12.17 -6.57
N HIS A 41 -3.58 -12.61 -5.85
CA HIS A 41 -3.44 -13.63 -4.83
C HIS A 41 -2.80 -14.93 -5.38
N GLU A 42 -3.10 -15.28 -6.62
CA GLU A 42 -2.62 -16.50 -7.28
C GLU A 42 -1.17 -16.37 -7.80
N THR A 43 -0.66 -15.14 -7.91
CA THR A 43 0.70 -14.89 -8.39
C THR A 43 1.72 -15.31 -7.32
N ALA A 44 2.38 -16.44 -7.54
CA ALA A 44 3.35 -17.01 -6.60
C ALA A 44 4.70 -16.26 -6.58
N ARG A 45 5.10 -15.66 -7.70
CA ARG A 45 6.42 -15.07 -7.91
C ARG A 45 6.32 -13.62 -8.37
N PRO A 46 7.20 -12.72 -7.93
CA PRO A 46 7.22 -11.33 -8.40
C PRO A 46 7.55 -11.21 -9.88
N THR A 47 6.83 -10.35 -10.59
CA THR A 47 7.10 -9.98 -11.98
C THR A 47 8.33 -9.08 -12.07
N ASP A 48 8.91 -8.96 -13.27
CA ASP A 48 10.04 -8.06 -13.50
C ASP A 48 9.69 -6.59 -13.24
N ALA A 49 8.43 -6.21 -13.47
CA ALA A 49 7.94 -4.87 -13.15
C ALA A 49 8.00 -4.58 -11.64
N VAL A 50 7.53 -5.51 -10.80
CA VAL A 50 7.62 -5.36 -9.34
C VAL A 50 9.09 -5.34 -8.91
N ARG A 51 9.93 -6.21 -9.46
CA ARG A 51 11.38 -6.24 -9.16
C ARG A 51 12.05 -4.91 -9.49
N ALA A 52 11.76 -4.35 -10.67
CA ALA A 52 12.29 -3.07 -11.10
C ALA A 52 11.84 -1.94 -10.18
N TRP A 53 10.56 -1.90 -9.83
CA TRP A 53 10.00 -0.90 -8.92
C TRP A 53 10.63 -0.97 -7.52
N VAL A 54 10.81 -2.17 -6.96
CA VAL A 54 11.50 -2.35 -5.67
C VAL A 54 12.95 -1.87 -5.72
N ARG A 55 13.68 -2.16 -6.81
CA ARG A 55 15.05 -1.65 -7.00
C ARG A 55 15.07 -0.13 -7.09
N GLU A 56 14.18 0.46 -7.88
CA GLU A 56 14.08 1.92 -8.03
C GLU A 56 13.83 2.60 -6.68
N LEU A 57 12.90 2.08 -5.86
CA LEU A 57 12.66 2.56 -4.50
C LEU A 57 13.91 2.49 -3.63
N THR A 58 14.58 1.34 -3.63
CA THR A 58 15.76 1.10 -2.81
C THR A 58 16.93 2.03 -3.21
N GLU A 59 17.23 2.13 -4.50
CA GLU A 59 18.25 3.03 -5.05
C GLU A 59 17.90 4.51 -4.81
N GLY A 60 16.61 4.82 -4.84
CA GLY A 60 16.08 6.12 -4.47
C GLY A 60 16.10 6.42 -2.97
N GLY A 61 16.53 5.49 -2.11
CA GLY A 61 16.61 5.69 -0.66
C GLY A 61 15.28 5.58 0.08
N VAL A 62 14.28 4.95 -0.52
CA VAL A 62 13.00 4.61 0.12
C VAL A 62 13.06 3.17 0.59
N GLN A 63 12.80 2.96 1.88
CA GLN A 63 12.72 1.62 2.46
C GLN A 63 11.35 1.01 2.15
N LEU A 64 11.32 -0.28 1.84
CA LEU A 64 10.09 -1.01 1.52
C LEU A 64 9.95 -2.26 2.40
N MET A 65 8.74 -2.49 2.91
CA MET A 65 8.36 -3.72 3.58
C MET A 65 6.97 -4.18 3.16
N ILE A 66 6.80 -5.48 2.95
CA ILE A 66 5.47 -6.06 2.70
C ILE A 66 4.74 -6.30 4.02
N VAL A 67 3.49 -5.87 4.12
CA VAL A 67 2.62 -6.10 5.28
C VAL A 67 1.32 -6.71 4.81
N SER A 68 1.12 -8.00 5.04
CA SER A 68 -0.03 -8.75 4.50
C SER A 68 -0.91 -9.34 5.59
N ASN A 69 -2.23 -9.27 5.40
CA ASN A 69 -3.21 -9.98 6.23
C ASN A 69 -3.38 -11.45 5.86
N ASN A 70 -2.70 -11.91 4.81
CA ASN A 70 -2.79 -13.28 4.33
C ASN A 70 -2.37 -14.26 5.44
N ARG A 71 -3.22 -15.27 5.68
CA ARG A 71 -3.02 -16.30 6.72
C ARG A 71 -2.11 -17.44 6.26
N LYS A 72 -1.74 -17.49 4.98
CA LYS A 72 -0.81 -18.48 4.42
C LYS A 72 0.61 -17.87 4.41
N PRO A 73 1.44 -18.10 5.44
CA PRO A 73 2.76 -17.47 5.56
C PRO A 73 3.71 -17.88 4.44
N ASP A 74 3.57 -19.09 3.89
CA ASP A 74 4.46 -19.62 2.86
C ASP A 74 4.44 -18.80 1.57
N ARG A 75 3.25 -18.30 1.19
CA ARG A 75 3.10 -17.46 0.01
C ARG A 75 3.84 -16.14 0.17
N VAL A 76 3.55 -15.41 1.25
CA VAL A 76 4.14 -14.09 1.49
C VAL A 76 5.65 -14.24 1.66
N ARG A 77 6.10 -15.25 2.39
CA ARG A 77 7.52 -15.56 2.59
C ARG A 77 8.23 -15.82 1.27
N ALA A 78 7.69 -16.71 0.42
CA ALA A 78 8.31 -17.05 -0.86
C ALA A 78 8.39 -15.83 -1.79
N TYR A 79 7.30 -15.05 -1.87
CA TYR A 79 7.25 -13.84 -2.69
C TYR A 79 8.28 -12.80 -2.24
N CYS A 80 8.37 -12.54 -0.93
CA CYS A 80 9.29 -11.56 -0.37
C CYS A 80 10.75 -12.03 -0.39
N HIS A 81 10.98 -13.34 -0.20
CA HIS A 81 12.29 -13.96 -0.37
C HIS A 81 12.85 -13.70 -1.76
N ASP A 82 12.04 -13.88 -2.80
CA ASP A 82 12.48 -13.65 -4.17
C ASP A 82 12.71 -12.17 -4.50
N LEU A 83 12.02 -11.25 -3.80
CA LEU A 83 12.26 -9.81 -3.92
C LEU A 83 13.46 -9.34 -3.09
N GLY A 84 13.92 -10.13 -2.13
CA GLY A 84 14.97 -9.72 -1.19
C GLY A 84 14.52 -8.63 -0.22
N ILE A 85 13.21 -8.53 0.09
CA ILE A 85 12.66 -7.51 0.99
C ILE A 85 12.04 -8.12 2.24
N PRO A 86 12.04 -7.40 3.38
CA PRO A 86 11.43 -7.89 4.61
C PRO A 86 9.89 -7.86 4.53
N TYR A 87 9.25 -8.65 5.40
CA TYR A 87 7.80 -8.73 5.45
C TYR A 87 7.23 -8.98 6.85
N VAL A 88 5.96 -8.62 7.03
CA VAL A 88 5.11 -9.02 8.14
C VAL A 88 3.92 -9.78 7.58
N GLY A 89 3.94 -11.11 7.75
CA GLY A 89 2.78 -11.96 7.53
C GLY A 89 1.77 -11.85 8.68
N HIS A 90 0.51 -12.19 8.38
CA HIS A 90 -0.60 -12.13 9.34
C HIS A 90 -0.62 -10.83 10.16
N ALA A 91 -0.52 -9.69 9.47
CA ALA A 91 -0.35 -8.39 10.08
C ALA A 91 -1.52 -7.93 10.95
N GLY A 92 -2.73 -8.47 10.73
CA GLY A 92 -3.90 -8.14 11.53
C GLY A 92 -4.42 -6.72 11.31
N LYS A 93 -4.13 -6.10 10.16
CA LYS A 93 -4.72 -4.82 9.73
C LYS A 93 -6.25 -4.93 9.82
N PRO A 94 -6.97 -3.95 10.37
CA PRO A 94 -6.53 -2.56 10.64
C PRO A 94 -6.01 -2.31 12.07
N LYS A 95 -5.55 -3.33 12.81
CA LYS A 95 -4.95 -3.14 14.14
C LYS A 95 -3.56 -2.47 14.03
N ARG A 96 -3.22 -1.65 15.02
CA ARG A 96 -1.99 -0.83 15.02
C ARG A 96 -0.71 -1.61 15.32
N GLY A 97 -0.76 -2.59 16.22
CA GLY A 97 0.44 -3.22 16.81
C GLY A 97 1.51 -3.61 15.79
N ARG A 98 1.18 -4.55 14.89
CA ARG A 98 2.16 -5.05 13.90
C ARG A 98 2.56 -4.02 12.84
N LEU A 99 1.72 -3.00 12.60
CA LEU A 99 2.07 -1.89 11.70
C LEU A 99 3.10 -0.95 12.33
N LEU A 100 2.94 -0.63 13.62
CA LEU A 100 3.90 0.16 14.38
C LEU A 100 5.20 -0.61 14.59
N GLU A 101 5.13 -1.91 14.94
CA GLU A 101 6.32 -2.77 15.02
C GLU A 101 7.07 -2.84 13.68
N ALA A 102 6.35 -2.91 12.55
CA ALA A 102 6.95 -2.90 11.22
C ALA A 102 7.71 -1.59 10.97
N MET A 103 7.10 -0.45 11.31
CA MET A 103 7.73 0.87 11.20
C MET A 103 8.97 1.01 12.11
N GLU A 104 8.87 0.59 13.36
CA GLU A 104 9.95 0.67 14.35
C GLU A 104 11.21 -0.10 13.93
N ARG A 105 11.07 -1.23 13.21
CA ARG A 105 12.21 -2.00 12.67
C ARG A 105 13.10 -1.20 11.72
N PHE A 106 12.56 -0.16 11.10
CA PHE A 106 13.30 0.73 10.21
C PHE A 106 13.71 2.04 10.89
N GLY A 107 13.36 2.25 12.17
CA GLY A 107 13.60 3.51 12.86
C GLY A 107 12.83 4.69 12.25
N ALA A 108 11.73 4.42 11.53
CA ALA A 108 10.90 5.45 10.91
C ALA A 108 9.90 6.06 11.91
N ALA A 109 9.39 7.24 11.58
CA ALA A 109 8.32 7.90 12.32
C ALA A 109 6.98 7.76 11.56
N PRO A 110 5.83 7.86 12.25
CA PRO A 110 4.53 7.79 11.58
C PRO A 110 4.38 8.79 10.43
N GLU A 111 4.91 10.01 10.61
CA GLU A 111 4.82 11.11 9.66
C GLU A 111 5.66 10.89 8.41
N THR A 112 6.67 10.02 8.46
CA THR A 112 7.52 9.66 7.30
C THR A 112 7.21 8.26 6.76
N THR A 113 6.12 7.66 7.24
CA THR A 113 5.69 6.31 6.86
C THR A 113 4.40 6.37 6.05
N ALA A 114 4.37 5.65 4.95
CA ALA A 114 3.15 5.40 4.18
C ALA A 114 2.76 3.93 4.24
N LEU A 115 1.45 3.66 4.23
CA LEU A 115 0.92 2.33 3.94
C LEU A 115 0.15 2.39 2.62
N LEU A 116 0.59 1.58 1.67
CA LEU A 116 -0.03 1.34 0.37
C LEU A 116 -0.89 0.07 0.45
N GLY A 117 -2.13 0.14 0.00
CA GLY A 117 -2.98 -1.03 -0.18
C GLY A 117 -4.19 -0.72 -1.06
N ASP A 118 -5.04 -1.71 -1.31
CA ASP A 118 -6.27 -1.53 -2.08
C ASP A 118 -7.50 -1.43 -1.17
N GLN A 119 -7.45 -1.93 0.06
CA GLN A 119 -8.63 -1.99 0.93
C GLN A 119 -8.73 -0.80 1.90
N ILE A 120 -9.84 -0.08 1.85
CA ILE A 120 -10.18 1.01 2.77
C ILE A 120 -10.29 0.53 4.22
N PHE A 121 -11.01 -0.56 4.45
CA PHE A 121 -11.34 -1.01 5.80
C PHE A 121 -10.18 -1.71 6.52
N THR A 122 -9.10 -2.04 5.81
CA THR A 122 -7.89 -2.64 6.40
C THR A 122 -6.69 -1.73 6.25
N ASP A 123 -6.31 -1.36 5.03
CA ASP A 123 -5.05 -0.66 4.77
C ASP A 123 -5.19 0.82 5.10
N VAL A 124 -6.15 1.52 4.48
CA VAL A 124 -6.38 2.95 4.76
C VAL A 124 -6.71 3.17 6.23
N LEU A 125 -7.64 2.38 6.79
CA LEU A 125 -8.00 2.46 8.19
C LEU A 125 -6.80 2.15 9.12
N GLY A 126 -5.97 1.17 8.75
CA GLY A 126 -4.76 0.82 9.49
C GLY A 126 -3.73 1.95 9.48
N ALA A 127 -3.47 2.52 8.30
CA ALA A 127 -2.56 3.65 8.09
C ALA A 127 -2.99 4.86 8.93
N ARG A 128 -4.27 5.26 8.79
CA ARG A 128 -4.84 6.41 9.51
C ARG A 128 -4.86 6.21 11.01
N ARG A 129 -5.05 4.98 11.50
CA ARG A 129 -4.95 4.66 12.95
C ARG A 129 -3.52 4.73 13.48
N CYS A 130 -2.51 4.56 12.63
CA CYS A 130 -1.11 4.64 13.02
C CYS A 130 -0.52 6.05 12.83
N GLY A 131 -1.24 6.96 12.17
CA GLY A 131 -0.73 8.28 11.80
C GLY A 131 0.09 8.29 10.51
N PHE A 132 0.05 7.19 9.74
CA PHE A 132 0.76 7.05 8.47
C PHE A 132 0.03 7.77 7.34
N HIS A 133 0.76 8.08 6.28
CA HIS A 133 0.15 8.39 4.99
C HIS A 133 -0.65 7.18 4.49
N ALA A 134 -1.93 7.38 4.20
CA ALA A 134 -2.83 6.35 3.70
C ALA A 134 -2.92 6.42 2.16
N PHE A 135 -2.08 5.64 1.49
CA PHE A 135 -2.08 5.53 0.04
C PHE A 135 -2.92 4.35 -0.39
N CYS A 136 -3.81 4.58 -1.34
CA CYS A 136 -4.70 3.55 -1.86
C CYS A 136 -4.49 3.39 -3.37
N VAL A 137 -4.48 2.16 -3.85
CA VAL A 137 -4.41 1.85 -5.29
C VAL A 137 -5.73 1.27 -5.77
N GLU A 138 -5.98 1.37 -7.07
CA GLU A 138 -6.98 0.53 -7.69
C GLU A 138 -6.58 -0.95 -7.55
N PRO A 139 -7.51 -1.84 -7.17
CA PRO A 139 -7.21 -3.23 -7.02
C PRO A 139 -6.86 -3.86 -8.38
N ILE A 140 -5.80 -4.68 -8.42
CA ILE A 140 -5.39 -5.39 -9.65
C ILE A 140 -6.54 -6.28 -10.16
N CYS A 141 -7.25 -6.95 -9.24
CA CYS A 141 -8.55 -7.53 -9.54
C CYS A 141 -9.60 -7.16 -8.49
N GLY A 142 -10.76 -6.72 -9.00
CA GLY A 142 -11.90 -6.30 -8.20
C GLY A 142 -13.06 -7.29 -8.15
N ARG A 143 -12.98 -8.44 -8.86
CA ARG A 143 -14.19 -9.20 -9.24
C ARG A 143 -14.07 -10.72 -9.22
N ASP A 144 -13.03 -11.28 -8.60
CA ASP A 144 -12.85 -12.74 -8.54
C ASP A 144 -13.96 -13.44 -7.76
N SER A 145 -14.70 -12.71 -6.91
CA SER A 145 -15.86 -13.23 -6.20
C SER A 145 -16.92 -12.14 -5.95
N LEU A 146 -18.18 -12.57 -5.77
CA LEU A 146 -19.28 -11.68 -5.38
C LEU A 146 -18.99 -10.95 -4.06
N TRP A 147 -18.28 -11.60 -3.14
CA TRP A 147 -17.84 -10.97 -1.89
C TRP A 147 -16.85 -9.84 -2.13
N HIS A 148 -15.82 -10.05 -2.96
CA HIS A 148 -14.87 -8.99 -3.28
C HIS A 148 -15.56 -7.83 -4.00
N TRP A 149 -16.44 -8.13 -4.96
CA TRP A 149 -17.19 -7.10 -5.67
C TRP A 149 -18.04 -6.24 -4.73
N THR A 150 -18.82 -6.87 -3.84
CA THR A 150 -19.63 -6.15 -2.84
C THR A 150 -18.77 -5.35 -1.87
N ALA A 151 -17.65 -5.92 -1.39
CA ALA A 151 -16.72 -5.24 -0.50
C ALA A 151 -16.13 -3.98 -1.15
N TYR A 152 -15.70 -4.04 -2.42
CA TYR A 152 -15.18 -2.85 -3.11
C TYR A 152 -16.28 -1.81 -3.36
N TRP A 153 -17.48 -2.24 -3.73
CA TRP A 153 -18.60 -1.33 -3.97
C TRP A 153 -18.93 -0.49 -2.72
N LEU A 154 -18.93 -1.12 -1.53
CA LEU A 154 -19.13 -0.41 -0.26
C LEU A 154 -18.01 0.60 0.07
N GLN A 155 -16.84 0.46 -0.54
CA GLN A 155 -15.67 1.32 -0.32
C GLN A 155 -15.64 2.53 -1.27
N GLU A 156 -16.35 2.47 -2.40
CA GLU A 156 -16.33 3.50 -3.43
C GLU A 156 -16.64 4.92 -2.92
N PRO A 157 -17.61 5.15 -2.01
CA PRO A 157 -17.87 6.49 -1.47
C PRO A 157 -16.65 7.13 -0.82
N PHE A 158 -15.75 6.33 -0.24
CA PHE A 158 -14.52 6.82 0.40
C PHE A 158 -13.37 7.03 -0.58
N ARG A 159 -13.37 6.32 -1.72
CA ARG A 159 -12.35 6.44 -2.78
C ARG A 159 -12.58 7.66 -3.68
N LEU A 160 -13.84 8.01 -3.96
CA LEU A 160 -14.19 9.09 -4.89
C LEU A 160 -13.51 10.44 -4.57
N PRO A 161 -13.49 10.93 -3.32
CA PRO A 161 -12.82 12.20 -3.01
C PRO A 161 -11.32 12.15 -3.24
N ALA A 162 -10.67 11.03 -2.93
CA ALA A 162 -9.23 10.85 -3.12
C ALA A 162 -8.86 10.77 -4.60
N ARG A 163 -9.66 10.08 -5.43
CA ARG A 163 -9.50 10.10 -6.90
C ARG A 163 -9.62 11.51 -7.47
N ALA A 164 -10.61 12.28 -7.01
CA ALA A 164 -10.78 13.67 -7.45
C ALA A 164 -9.57 14.54 -7.06
N ARG A 165 -9.02 14.34 -5.85
CA ARG A 165 -7.79 14.99 -5.39
C ARG A 165 -6.59 14.65 -6.28
N ARG A 166 -6.39 13.36 -6.59
CA ARG A 166 -5.31 12.89 -7.48
C ARG A 166 -5.42 13.46 -8.89
N LYS A 167 -6.63 13.50 -9.46
CA LYS A 167 -6.84 14.10 -10.80
C LYS A 167 -6.43 15.57 -10.84
N ARG A 168 -6.73 16.33 -9.78
CA ARG A 168 -6.30 17.73 -9.66
C ARG A 168 -4.79 17.85 -9.54
N GLU A 169 -4.16 17.00 -8.72
CA GLU A 169 -2.70 16.96 -8.57
C GLU A 169 -1.98 16.66 -9.89
N LYS A 170 -2.41 15.62 -10.62
CA LYS A 170 -1.87 15.28 -11.95
C LYS A 170 -2.04 16.46 -12.94
N ALA A 171 -3.18 17.14 -12.91
CA ALA A 171 -3.44 18.29 -13.77
C ALA A 171 -2.58 19.53 -13.44
N THR A 172 -2.14 19.67 -12.19
CA THR A 172 -1.20 20.73 -11.78
C THR A 172 0.24 20.39 -12.18
N GLN A 173 0.66 19.12 -12.09
CA GLN A 173 2.01 18.68 -12.48
C GLN A 173 2.25 18.68 -14.00
N ALA A 174 1.19 18.65 -14.80
CA ALA A 174 1.27 18.68 -16.27
C ALA A 174 1.33 20.10 -16.87
N LYS A 175 1.30 21.15 -16.03
CA LYS A 175 1.42 22.55 -16.42
C LYS A 175 2.81 23.07 -16.08
#